data_AF-A0A158QKF5-F1
#
_entry.id   AF-A0A158QKF5-F1
#
_cell.length_a   1.000
_cell.length_b   1.000
_cell.length_c   1.000
_cell.angle_alpha   90.00
_cell.angle_beta   90.00
_cell.angle_gamma   90.00
#
_symmetry.space_group_name_H-M   'P 1'
#
loop_
_entity.id
_entity.type
_entity.pdbx_description
1 polymer ?
#
loop_
_entity_poly.entity_id
_entity_poly.type
_entity_poly.pdbx_seq_one_letter_code
_entity_poly.pdbx_strand_id
1 'polypeptide(L)'
;MKHTERSKLHRKYRRRLDFDSASRNGRETMVSKDENYQETMGSDIVGFYDVSMMNEHYNCKVLCPRGSSAQCQNGGYPNPNNCSICNCPSGYGGNLCNERPDGCGESLKAGPDYTQLVSSIGDGTTRTNIDFAKCTYWIQAPTGTRIEVRIDSLQGYTIDGCIYGGVEIKAHPDQLRTGYR
;
A
#
# COMPACT_ATOMS: atom_id res chain seq x y z
N MET A 1 22.22 -14.68 7.77
CA MET A 1 23.40 -14.75 6.88
C MET A 1 23.29 -13.62 5.86
N LYS A 2 24.42 -13.01 5.50
CA LYS A 2 24.56 -11.67 4.88
C LYS A 2 23.63 -11.42 3.69
N HIS A 3 22.75 -10.42 3.81
CA HIS A 3 21.96 -9.89 2.69
C HIS A 3 22.87 -9.14 1.72
N THR A 4 22.93 -9.59 0.48
CA THR A 4 23.56 -8.86 -0.62
C THR A 4 22.54 -8.79 -1.76
N GLU A 5 21.57 -7.89 -1.67
CA GLU A 5 20.74 -7.52 -2.82
C GLU A 5 21.42 -6.34 -3.52
N ARG A 6 22.02 -6.62 -4.69
CA ARG A 6 22.49 -5.57 -5.60
C ARG A 6 21.28 -5.08 -6.40
N SER A 7 20.53 -4.14 -5.87
CA SER A 7 19.60 -3.35 -6.68
C SER A 7 20.41 -2.32 -7.48
N LYS A 8 20.61 -2.57 -8.78
CA LYS A 8 20.96 -1.51 -9.74
C LYS A 8 19.66 -1.00 -10.34
N LEU A 9 18.88 -0.24 -9.57
CA LEU A 9 17.79 0.52 -10.14
C LEU A 9 18.37 1.80 -10.76
N HIS A 10 18.21 1.94 -12.08
CA HIS A 10 18.70 3.09 -12.83
C HIS A 10 18.02 4.38 -12.36
N ARG A 11 18.73 5.19 -11.55
CA ARG A 11 18.43 6.59 -11.17
C ARG A 11 18.28 7.51 -12.41
N LYS A 12 17.18 7.44 -13.16
CA LYS A 12 17.02 8.29 -14.37
C LYS A 12 15.79 9.21 -14.41
N TYR A 13 14.96 9.24 -13.37
CA TYR A 13 13.85 10.19 -13.29
C TYR A 13 13.87 10.98 -11.97
N ARG A 14 14.86 11.87 -11.82
CA ARG A 14 14.84 12.92 -10.78
C ARG A 14 14.10 14.15 -11.33
N ARG A 15 12.81 14.27 -11.04
CA ARG A 15 12.11 15.57 -11.05
C ARG A 15 11.44 15.79 -9.68
N ARG A 16 12.24 16.47 -8.86
CA ARG A 16 12.04 17.05 -7.52
C ARG A 16 10.64 17.64 -7.29
N LEU A 17 9.96 17.23 -6.22
CA LEU A 17 9.09 18.17 -5.48
C LEU A 17 9.00 17.91 -3.95
N ASP A 18 9.21 16.69 -3.42
CA ASP A 18 8.99 16.45 -1.97
C ASP A 18 10.24 16.19 -1.12
N PHE A 19 11.23 15.40 -1.56
CA PHE A 19 12.37 15.11 -0.66
C PHE A 19 13.35 16.26 -0.48
N ASP A 20 13.39 17.19 -1.43
CA ASP A 20 14.15 18.44 -1.30
C ASP A 20 13.26 19.62 -0.91
N SER A 21 12.02 19.37 -0.45
CA SER A 21 11.18 20.41 0.12
C SER A 21 11.93 21.12 1.24
N ALA A 22 11.90 22.46 1.18
CA ALA A 22 12.67 23.36 2.04
C ALA A 22 14.21 23.19 1.99
N SER A 23 14.76 22.51 0.99
CA SER A 23 16.21 22.36 0.81
C SER A 23 16.86 23.62 0.26
N ARG A 24 17.91 24.11 0.92
CA ARG A 24 18.70 25.27 0.44
C ARG A 24 19.72 24.92 -0.64
N ASN A 25 20.12 23.65 -0.73
CA ASN A 25 21.16 23.17 -1.65
C ASN A 25 20.62 22.15 -2.66
N GLY A 26 19.30 21.94 -2.69
CA GLY A 26 18.63 20.99 -3.58
C GLY A 26 19.00 19.52 -3.35
N ARG A 27 19.51 19.21 -2.15
CA ARG A 27 19.68 17.82 -1.66
C ARG A 27 18.48 17.42 -0.83
N GLU A 28 18.24 16.12 -0.74
CA GLU A 28 17.21 15.51 0.09
C GLU A 28 17.37 15.98 1.55
N THR A 29 16.31 16.49 2.16
CA THR A 29 16.25 16.90 3.57
C THR A 29 15.83 15.74 4.47
N MET A 30 15.14 14.75 3.90
CA MET A 30 14.76 13.50 4.55
C MET A 30 15.12 12.32 3.64
N VAL A 31 15.81 11.35 4.22
CA VAL A 31 16.22 10.10 3.53
C VAL A 31 15.69 8.94 4.35
N SER A 32 14.97 8.03 3.71
CA SER A 32 14.47 6.83 4.36
C SER A 32 15.64 5.95 4.77
N LYS A 33 15.55 5.36 5.96
CA LYS A 33 16.52 4.35 6.41
C LYS A 33 16.46 3.08 5.56
N ASP A 34 15.26 2.73 5.09
CA ASP A 34 15.04 1.67 4.13
C ASP A 34 14.79 2.30 2.77
N GLU A 35 15.70 2.07 1.82
CA GLU A 35 15.67 2.70 0.50
C GLU A 35 14.37 2.40 -0.27
N ASN A 36 13.72 1.25 -0.01
CA ASN A 36 12.44 0.89 -0.65
C ASN A 36 11.26 1.74 -0.20
N TYR A 37 11.43 2.51 0.89
CA TYR A 37 10.43 3.44 1.40
C TYR A 37 10.68 4.88 0.97
N GLN A 38 11.76 5.16 0.22
CA GLN A 38 12.09 6.52 -0.17
C GLN A 38 10.89 7.18 -0.86
N GLU A 39 10.36 6.55 -1.92
CA GLU A 39 9.24 7.07 -2.71
C GLU A 39 7.85 6.88 -2.06
N THR A 40 7.76 6.13 -0.96
CA THR A 40 6.51 6.00 -0.19
C THR A 40 6.23 7.24 0.66
N MET A 41 7.29 7.90 1.15
CA MET A 41 7.18 9.11 1.97
C MET A 41 6.65 10.28 1.12
N GLY A 42 5.84 11.15 1.71
CA GLY A 42 5.23 12.29 1.01
C GLY A 42 3.95 11.95 0.23
N SER A 43 3.42 10.73 0.37
CA SER A 43 2.19 10.37 -0.33
C SER A 43 0.93 11.01 0.25
N ASP A 44 0.03 11.41 -0.65
CA ASP A 44 -1.34 11.85 -0.34
C ASP A 44 -2.30 10.70 0.04
N ILE A 45 -1.86 9.44 -0.09
CA ILE A 45 -2.68 8.28 0.27
C ILE A 45 -2.64 8.09 1.78
N VAL A 46 -3.78 8.35 2.44
CA VAL A 46 -3.97 8.12 3.88
C VAL A 46 -3.67 6.66 4.26
N GLY A 47 -2.76 6.46 5.20
CA GLY A 47 -2.39 5.15 5.71
C GLY A 47 -3.45 4.59 6.66
N PHE A 48 -3.54 3.26 6.75
CA PHE A 48 -4.49 2.65 7.69
C PHE A 48 -4.16 3.00 9.14
N TYR A 49 -2.88 3.13 9.48
CA TYR A 49 -2.46 3.58 10.80
C TYR A 49 -2.96 4.99 11.12
N ASP A 50 -3.02 5.91 10.16
CA ASP A 50 -3.55 7.26 10.41
C ASP A 50 -5.01 7.19 10.83
N VAL A 51 -5.82 6.44 10.07
CA VAL A 51 -7.25 6.22 10.37
C VAL A 51 -7.41 5.49 11.70
N SER A 52 -6.62 4.45 11.96
CA SER A 52 -6.68 3.65 13.17
C SER A 52 -6.27 4.44 14.41
N MET A 53 -5.21 5.26 14.33
CA MET A 53 -4.75 6.12 15.42
C MET A 53 -5.77 7.22 15.72
N MET A 54 -6.37 7.82 14.70
CA MET A 54 -7.43 8.81 14.90
C MET A 54 -8.66 8.20 15.58
N ASN A 55 -9.10 7.02 15.12
CA ASN A 55 -10.21 6.30 15.76
C ASN A 55 -9.89 5.83 17.18
N GLU A 56 -8.62 5.54 17.49
CA GLU A 56 -8.18 5.28 18.86
C GLU A 56 -8.28 6.55 19.71
N HIS A 57 -7.69 7.66 19.22
CA HIS A 57 -7.59 8.92 19.94
C HIS A 57 -8.96 9.49 20.34
N TYR A 58 -9.94 9.37 19.45
CA TYR A 58 -11.32 9.81 19.70
C TYR A 58 -12.22 8.73 20.30
N ASN A 59 -11.65 7.61 20.79
CA ASN A 59 -12.39 6.50 21.41
C ASN A 59 -13.48 5.87 20.51
N CYS A 60 -13.33 5.94 19.19
CA CYS A 60 -14.28 5.34 18.26
C CYS A 60 -14.24 3.80 18.34
N LYS A 61 -13.07 3.20 18.57
CA LYS A 61 -12.92 1.74 18.58
C LYS A 61 -13.63 1.03 19.74
N VAL A 62 -14.01 1.77 20.80
CA VAL A 62 -14.72 1.20 21.95
C VAL A 62 -16.24 1.30 21.83
N LEU A 63 -16.76 1.98 20.79
CA LEU A 63 -18.20 2.14 20.58
C LEU A 63 -18.91 0.82 20.25
N CYS A 64 -18.17 -0.12 19.66
CA CYS A 64 -18.71 -1.42 19.28
C CYS A 64 -18.54 -2.48 20.39
N PRO A 65 -19.62 -3.14 20.87
CA PRO A 65 -19.53 -4.15 21.91
C PRO A 65 -18.76 -5.40 21.44
N ARG A 66 -17.70 -5.78 22.15
CA ARG A 66 -16.81 -6.89 21.74
C ARG A 66 -17.51 -8.22 21.49
N GLY A 67 -18.58 -8.53 22.23
CA GLY A 67 -19.27 -9.84 22.16
C GLY A 67 -20.29 -9.98 21.02
N SER A 68 -20.73 -8.88 20.43
CA SER A 68 -21.78 -8.88 19.40
C SER A 68 -21.35 -8.23 18.07
N SER A 69 -20.12 -7.71 18.02
CA SER A 69 -19.58 -7.04 16.85
C SER A 69 -18.85 -8.01 15.92
N ALA A 70 -18.62 -7.55 14.69
CA ALA A 70 -17.85 -8.23 13.67
C ALA A 70 -16.47 -8.67 14.19
N GLN A 71 -16.11 -9.92 13.92
CA GLN A 71 -14.79 -10.46 14.26
C GLN A 71 -13.82 -10.18 13.11
N CYS A 72 -13.24 -8.98 13.13
CA CYS A 72 -12.37 -8.48 12.07
C CYS A 72 -11.06 -9.28 11.98
N GLN A 73 -10.61 -9.53 10.76
CA GLN A 73 -9.37 -10.22 10.43
C GLN A 73 -8.32 -9.25 9.88
N ASN A 74 -7.11 -9.75 9.67
CA ASN A 74 -5.98 -9.01 9.08
C ASN A 74 -5.67 -7.67 9.77
N GLY A 75 -6.04 -7.54 11.06
CA GLY A 75 -5.82 -6.35 11.88
C GLY A 75 -6.82 -5.21 11.66
N GLY A 76 -7.95 -5.47 10.99
CA GLY A 76 -9.10 -4.57 10.99
C GLY A 76 -9.75 -4.43 12.38
N TYR A 77 -10.65 -3.45 12.52
CA TYR A 77 -11.44 -3.24 13.73
C TYR A 77 -12.90 -2.90 13.40
N PRO A 78 -13.87 -3.17 14.28
CA PRO A 78 -15.28 -2.90 14.01
C PRO A 78 -15.52 -1.44 13.64
N ASN A 79 -16.36 -1.21 12.63
CA ASN A 79 -16.70 0.14 12.21
C ASN A 79 -17.63 0.78 13.26
N PRO A 80 -17.27 1.94 13.83
CA PRO A 80 -18.06 2.60 14.89
C PRO A 80 -19.47 3.01 14.46
N ASN A 81 -19.70 3.19 13.15
CA ASN A 81 -21.02 3.53 12.59
C ASN A 81 -21.84 2.29 12.23
N ASN A 82 -21.21 1.11 12.15
CA ASN A 82 -21.88 -0.16 11.88
C ASN A 82 -21.03 -1.33 12.41
N CYS A 83 -21.34 -1.78 13.63
CA CYS A 83 -20.54 -2.80 14.32
C CYS A 83 -20.61 -4.20 13.69
N SER A 84 -21.45 -4.40 12.66
CA SER A 84 -21.53 -5.66 11.90
C SER A 84 -20.53 -5.74 10.74
N ILE A 85 -19.79 -4.66 10.48
CA ILE A 85 -18.72 -4.61 9.47
C ILE A 85 -17.43 -4.05 10.08
N CYS A 86 -16.32 -4.23 9.37
CA CYS A 86 -14.99 -3.81 9.81
C CYS A 86 -14.44 -2.66 8.97
N ASN A 87 -13.66 -1.79 9.61
CA ASN A 87 -12.73 -0.89 8.93
C ASN A 87 -11.47 -1.69 8.58
N CYS A 88 -11.23 -1.85 7.27
CA CYS A 88 -10.19 -2.74 6.77
C CYS A 88 -8.89 -2.01 6.42
N PRO A 89 -7.73 -2.63 6.71
CA PRO A 89 -6.45 -2.16 6.21
C PRO A 89 -6.42 -2.17 4.68
N SER A 90 -5.62 -1.27 4.09
CA SER A 90 -5.49 -1.21 2.63
C SER A 90 -5.02 -2.56 2.07
N GLY A 91 -5.71 -3.05 1.04
CA GLY A 91 -5.49 -4.36 0.47
C GLY A 91 -6.44 -5.45 0.99
N TYR A 92 -7.28 -5.15 2.00
CA TYR A 92 -8.28 -6.07 2.55
C TYR A 92 -9.69 -5.46 2.51
N GLY A 93 -10.70 -6.31 2.35
CA GLY A 93 -12.10 -5.95 2.23
C GLY A 93 -13.05 -7.05 2.71
N GLY A 94 -14.32 -6.93 2.34
CA GLY A 94 -15.39 -7.73 2.90
C GLY A 94 -15.78 -7.28 4.32
N ASN A 95 -16.88 -7.82 4.84
CA ASN A 95 -17.40 -7.42 6.15
C ASN A 95 -16.42 -7.67 7.30
N LEU A 96 -15.52 -8.66 7.16
CA LEU A 96 -14.57 -9.06 8.20
C LEU A 96 -13.10 -8.81 7.81
N CYS A 97 -12.83 -8.06 6.73
CA CYS A 97 -11.46 -7.83 6.23
C CYS A 97 -10.70 -9.11 5.82
N ASN A 98 -11.41 -10.18 5.50
CA ASN A 98 -10.88 -11.50 5.13
C ASN A 98 -10.93 -11.75 3.62
N GLU A 99 -11.34 -10.75 2.85
CA GLU A 99 -11.51 -10.83 1.41
C GLU A 99 -10.63 -9.79 0.72
N ARG A 100 -10.40 -9.99 -0.58
CA ARG A 100 -9.80 -8.98 -1.43
C ARG A 100 -10.82 -7.85 -1.60
N PRO A 101 -10.43 -6.56 -1.56
CA PRO A 101 -11.33 -5.44 -1.83
C PRO A 101 -12.04 -5.60 -3.17
N ASP A 102 -13.28 -5.11 -3.22
CA ASP A 102 -14.05 -5.03 -4.45
C ASP A 102 -13.36 -4.14 -5.50
N GLY A 103 -13.73 -4.36 -6.77
CA GLY A 103 -13.13 -3.67 -7.91
C GLY A 103 -12.08 -4.52 -8.62
N CYS A 104 -11.19 -3.86 -9.35
CA CYS A 104 -10.19 -4.52 -10.20
C CYS A 104 -9.08 -5.21 -9.41
N GLY A 105 -8.38 -6.11 -10.10
CA GLY A 105 -7.34 -6.97 -9.55
C GLY A 105 -7.79 -8.42 -9.37
N GLU A 106 -6.91 -9.27 -8.86
CA GLU A 106 -7.12 -10.72 -8.86
C GLU A 106 -6.38 -11.41 -7.70
N SER A 107 -6.86 -12.59 -7.30
CA SER A 107 -6.14 -13.51 -6.43
C SER A 107 -5.35 -14.51 -7.27
N LEU A 108 -4.03 -14.38 -7.26
CA LEU A 108 -3.09 -15.18 -8.03
C LEU A 108 -2.38 -16.19 -7.13
N LYS A 109 -2.08 -17.38 -7.66
CA LYS A 109 -1.24 -18.38 -7.01
C LYS A 109 0.16 -18.35 -7.64
N ALA A 110 1.17 -18.04 -6.86
CA ALA A 110 2.55 -18.06 -7.33
C ALA A 110 3.00 -19.50 -7.61
N GLY A 111 3.56 -19.72 -8.80
CA GLY A 111 4.22 -20.94 -9.20
C GLY A 111 5.74 -20.87 -9.01
N PRO A 112 6.48 -21.93 -9.37
CA PRO A 112 7.94 -21.93 -9.37
C PRO A 112 8.54 -21.00 -10.43
N ASP A 113 7.80 -20.74 -11.50
CA ASP A 113 8.21 -19.89 -12.62
C ASP A 113 7.52 -18.53 -12.58
N TYR A 114 8.20 -17.50 -13.09
CA TYR A 114 7.58 -16.17 -13.22
C TYR A 114 6.39 -16.22 -14.16
N THR A 115 5.28 -15.66 -13.69
CA THR A 115 4.08 -15.42 -14.49
C THR A 115 3.95 -13.91 -14.70
N GLN A 116 3.73 -13.50 -15.94
CA GLN A 116 3.58 -12.08 -16.26
C GLN A 116 2.23 -11.55 -15.75
N LEU A 117 2.28 -10.45 -14.99
CA LEU A 117 1.11 -9.70 -14.58
C LEU A 117 1.14 -8.34 -15.26
N VAL A 118 0.11 -8.04 -16.07
CA VAL A 118 -0.06 -6.74 -16.71
C VAL A 118 -1.32 -6.09 -16.15
N SER A 119 -1.18 -4.85 -15.69
CA SER A 119 -2.28 -4.06 -15.17
C SER A 119 -2.23 -2.65 -15.75
N SER A 120 -3.41 -2.11 -16.06
CA SER A 120 -3.59 -0.72 -16.46
C SER A 120 -4.71 -0.15 -15.60
N ILE A 121 -4.46 1.03 -15.03
CA ILE A 121 -5.40 1.72 -14.15
C ILE A 121 -5.44 3.20 -14.51
N GLY A 122 -6.58 3.84 -14.25
CA GLY A 122 -6.86 5.21 -14.65
C GLY A 122 -7.79 5.28 -15.87
N ASP A 123 -8.30 6.48 -16.14
CA ASP A 123 -9.24 6.75 -17.23
C ASP A 123 -8.56 7.22 -18.52
N GLY A 124 -7.22 7.20 -18.55
CA GLY A 124 -6.40 7.69 -19.67
C GLY A 124 -6.36 9.21 -19.78
N THR A 125 -6.95 9.95 -18.84
CA THR A 125 -6.90 11.42 -18.81
C THR A 125 -5.78 11.92 -17.90
N THR A 126 -5.42 13.20 -18.05
CA THR A 126 -4.46 13.89 -17.16
C THR A 126 -5.14 14.58 -15.98
N ARG A 127 -6.43 14.32 -15.75
CA ARG A 127 -7.17 14.93 -14.66
C ARG A 127 -6.81 14.26 -13.34
N THR A 128 -6.48 15.06 -12.35
CA THR A 128 -6.30 14.58 -10.97
C THR A 128 -7.66 14.40 -10.34
N ASN A 129 -7.94 13.19 -9.85
CA ASN A 129 -9.08 12.90 -9.00
C ASN A 129 -8.64 13.00 -7.53
N ILE A 130 -9.56 13.42 -6.66
CA ILE A 130 -9.30 13.45 -5.21
C ILE A 130 -9.14 12.02 -4.69
N ASP A 131 -9.95 11.10 -5.22
CA ASP A 131 -9.88 9.69 -4.88
C ASP A 131 -9.00 8.92 -5.87
N PHE A 132 -8.11 8.09 -5.33
CA PHE A 132 -7.32 7.16 -6.12
C PHE A 132 -8.15 5.95 -6.51
N ALA A 133 -8.17 5.64 -7.82
CA ALA A 133 -8.55 4.30 -8.27
C ALA A 133 -7.51 3.29 -7.78
N LYS A 134 -7.94 2.14 -7.26
CA LYS A 134 -7.05 1.09 -6.74
C LYS A 134 -7.44 -0.26 -7.34
N CYS A 135 -6.46 -0.96 -7.91
CA CYS A 135 -6.58 -2.39 -8.23
C CYS A 135 -5.77 -3.19 -7.20
N THR A 136 -6.40 -4.17 -6.56
CA THR A 136 -5.73 -4.97 -5.51
C THR A 136 -5.48 -6.38 -6.01
N TYR A 137 -4.22 -6.81 -5.98
CA TYR A 137 -3.80 -8.16 -6.34
C TYR A 137 -3.33 -8.90 -5.10
N TRP A 138 -3.89 -10.08 -4.85
CA TRP A 138 -3.43 -10.99 -3.80
C TRP A 138 -2.57 -12.07 -4.41
N ILE A 139 -1.27 -12.07 -4.12
CA ILE A 139 -0.36 -13.12 -4.58
C ILE A 139 -0.16 -14.08 -3.41
N GLN A 140 -0.57 -15.33 -3.59
CA GLN A 140 -0.55 -16.35 -2.56
C GLN A 140 0.41 -17.47 -2.94
N ALA A 141 1.12 -18.01 -1.96
CA ALA A 141 2.01 -19.14 -2.14
C ALA A 141 1.86 -20.13 -0.96
N PRO A 142 2.23 -21.41 -1.14
CA PRO A 142 2.19 -22.38 -0.06
C PRO A 142 3.02 -21.94 1.16
N THR A 143 2.58 -22.32 2.36
CA THR A 143 3.31 -22.05 3.60
C THR A 143 4.76 -22.54 3.52
N GLY A 144 5.70 -21.71 3.99
CA GLY A 144 7.14 -22.03 3.96
C GLY A 144 7.85 -21.65 2.66
N THR A 145 7.13 -21.08 1.69
CA THR A 145 7.73 -20.52 0.46
C THR A 145 7.83 -19.00 0.54
N ARG A 146 8.63 -18.40 -0.36
CA ARG A 146 8.76 -16.95 -0.50
C ARG A 146 8.28 -16.55 -1.89
N ILE A 147 7.41 -15.54 -1.94
CA ILE A 147 6.99 -14.92 -3.20
C ILE A 147 8.08 -13.94 -3.62
N GLU A 148 8.44 -14.00 -4.90
CA GLU A 148 9.27 -12.99 -5.54
C GLU A 148 8.42 -12.19 -6.52
N VAL A 149 8.54 -10.87 -6.45
CA VAL A 149 7.87 -9.94 -7.38
C VAL A 149 8.94 -9.11 -8.05
N ARG A 150 8.90 -9.05 -9.38
CA ARG A 150 9.79 -8.22 -10.19
C ARG A 150 8.96 -7.26 -11.03
N ILE A 151 9.29 -5.98 -10.92
CA ILE A 151 8.70 -4.94 -11.76
C ILE A 151 9.52 -4.87 -13.05
N ASP A 152 8.95 -5.36 -14.15
CA ASP A 152 9.62 -5.33 -15.47
C ASP A 152 9.53 -3.93 -16.11
N SER A 153 8.39 -3.27 -16.00
CA SER A 153 8.19 -1.90 -16.50
C SER A 153 7.04 -1.21 -15.79
N LEU A 154 7.15 0.10 -15.59
CA LEU A 154 6.06 0.98 -15.19
C LEU A 154 5.96 2.12 -16.19
N GLN A 155 4.75 2.38 -16.68
CA GLN A 155 4.45 3.50 -17.56
C GLN A 155 3.36 4.33 -16.91
N GLY A 156 3.64 5.59 -16.64
CA GLY A 156 2.75 6.50 -15.95
C GLY A 156 3.46 7.77 -15.54
N TYR A 157 2.69 8.75 -15.06
CA TYR A 157 3.25 9.93 -14.43
C TYR A 157 3.40 9.66 -12.94
N THR A 158 4.65 9.63 -12.47
CA THR A 158 4.96 9.48 -11.05
C THR A 158 5.96 10.58 -10.66
N ILE A 159 5.76 11.13 -9.47
CA ILE A 159 6.72 11.96 -8.76
C ILE A 159 6.87 11.39 -7.35
N ASP A 160 7.81 11.92 -6.57
CA ASP A 160 8.01 11.61 -5.16
C ASP A 160 6.65 11.46 -4.42
N GLY A 161 6.51 10.43 -3.58
CA GLY A 161 5.26 10.14 -2.86
C GLY A 161 4.17 9.45 -3.69
N CYS A 162 4.38 9.25 -5.00
CA CYS A 162 3.41 8.63 -5.92
C CYS A 162 2.03 9.32 -5.91
N ILE A 163 2.00 10.66 -5.82
CA ILE A 163 0.76 11.44 -5.65
C ILE A 163 -0.20 11.39 -6.85
N TYR A 164 0.25 10.95 -8.02
CA TYR A 164 -0.59 10.78 -9.21
C TYR A 164 -1.00 9.32 -9.46
N GLY A 165 -0.29 8.38 -8.83
CA GLY A 165 -0.42 6.96 -9.10
C GLY A 165 0.90 6.24 -8.92
N GLY A 166 0.82 4.94 -8.69
CA GLY A 166 1.98 4.08 -8.46
C GLY A 166 1.55 2.66 -8.17
N VAL A 167 2.54 1.82 -7.86
CA VAL A 167 2.35 0.44 -7.42
C VAL A 167 2.81 0.36 -5.97
N GLU A 168 1.97 -0.15 -5.09
CA GLU A 168 2.38 -0.44 -3.70
C GLU A 168 2.56 -1.95 -3.50
N ILE A 169 3.74 -2.34 -3.01
CA ILE A 169 4.06 -3.72 -2.65
C ILE A 169 4.02 -3.86 -1.12
N LYS A 170 3.01 -4.57 -0.61
CA LYS A 170 2.83 -4.86 0.82
C LYS A 170 3.51 -6.17 1.23
N ALA A 171 4.84 -6.14 1.31
CA ALA A 171 5.66 -7.32 1.63
C ALA A 171 5.95 -7.52 3.14
N HIS A 172 5.53 -6.59 4.01
CA HIS A 172 5.80 -6.68 5.45
C HIS A 172 4.93 -7.70 6.18
N PRO A 173 5.42 -8.33 7.25
CA PRO A 173 4.57 -9.15 8.13
C PRO A 173 3.42 -8.34 8.76
N ASP A 174 3.68 -7.07 9.09
CA ASP A 174 2.66 -6.13 9.54
C ASP A 174 1.92 -5.53 8.33
N GLN A 175 0.78 -6.12 8.02
CA GLN A 175 -0.05 -5.75 6.88
C GLN A 175 -0.81 -4.42 7.08
N LEU A 176 -0.77 -3.84 8.29
CA LEU A 176 -1.38 -2.53 8.57
C LEU A 176 -0.55 -1.36 8.02
N ARG A 177 0.75 -1.57 7.78
CA ARG A 177 1.68 -0.56 7.27
C ARG A 177 1.48 -0.32 5.78
N THR A 178 1.72 0.92 5.35
CA THR A 178 1.93 1.24 3.94
C THR A 178 3.11 0.44 3.40
N GLY A 179 2.99 -0.08 2.18
CA GLY A 179 4.04 -0.84 1.51
C GLY A 179 5.12 0.03 0.85
N TYR A 180 6.02 -0.67 0.15
CA TYR A 180 7.03 -0.05 -0.70
C TYR A 180 6.38 0.47 -1.98
N ARG A 181 6.82 1.61 -2.49
CA ARG A 181 6.31 2.24 -3.72
C ARG A 181 7.46 2.62 -4.64
#